data_AF-S7VN22-F1
#
_entry.id   AF-S7VN22-F1
#
_cell.length_a   1.000
_cell.length_b   1.000
_cell.length_c   1.000
_cell.angle_alpha   90.00
_cell.angle_beta   90.00
_cell.angle_gamma   90.00
#
_symmetry.space_group_name_H-M   'P 1'
#
loop_
_entity.id
_entity.type
_entity.pdbx_description
1 polymer ?
#
loop_
_entity_poly.entity_id
_entity_poly.type
_entity_poly.pdbx_seq_one_letter_code
_entity_poly.pdbx_strand_id
1 'polypeptide(L)'
;MNEDPFQKNPVQDQYPEVSAKLIAAKVSWESEMAEEQANDPEFRPFTLGAAEAKYTQMPARDGTSYGQIQRSNRFPNDSFFTNWVTLQDSITWDVEVLTAGKYDVELYYTCPEKDIGATFRLQVGKNILDGKVTLPHDPPLKGKENDRVKRIESYVKDFKDMSLGEINLDKGEATLSIKALDIPGSQVMDLRLIVFTKSN
;
A
#
# COMPACT_ATOMS: atom_id res chain seq x y z
N MET A 1 -0.67 28.65 26.85
CA MET A 1 -1.88 28.38 26.04
C MET A 1 -2.97 29.44 26.16
N ASN A 2 -2.98 30.31 27.16
CA ASN A 2 -4.12 31.22 27.40
C ASN A 2 -4.16 32.48 26.53
N GLU A 3 -3.06 32.92 25.91
CA GLU A 3 -3.02 34.22 25.20
C GLU A 3 -3.21 34.11 23.68
N ASP A 4 -2.83 33.00 23.05
CA ASP A 4 -3.10 32.72 21.64
C ASP A 4 -3.43 31.24 21.43
N PRO A 5 -4.60 30.77 21.89
CA PRO A 5 -4.98 29.36 21.81
C PRO A 5 -5.17 28.88 20.37
N PHE A 6 -5.34 29.79 19.41
CA PHE A 6 -5.55 29.48 18.00
C PHE A 6 -4.29 29.69 17.14
N GLN A 7 -3.15 30.04 17.75
CA GLN A 7 -1.87 30.24 17.07
C GLN A 7 -1.96 31.22 15.87
N LYS A 8 -2.73 32.30 16.03
CA LYS A 8 -2.93 33.31 14.96
C LYS A 8 -1.89 34.42 14.99
N ASN A 9 -1.18 34.60 16.10
CA ASN A 9 -0.23 35.67 16.31
C ASN A 9 1.19 35.11 16.20
N PRO A 10 1.92 35.48 15.14
CA PRO A 10 3.24 34.93 14.90
C PRO A 10 4.24 35.63 15.86
N VAL A 11 5.18 34.87 16.44
CA VAL A 11 6.05 35.34 17.56
C VAL A 11 7.49 35.63 17.14
N GLN A 12 7.80 35.56 15.85
CA GLN A 12 9.15 35.78 15.31
C GLN A 12 9.76 37.12 15.72
N ASP A 13 8.94 38.17 15.84
CA ASP A 13 9.39 39.50 16.23
C ASP A 13 9.70 39.59 17.73
N GLN A 14 9.11 38.69 18.53
CA GLN A 14 9.37 38.57 19.97
C GLN A 14 10.66 37.76 20.24
N TYR A 15 11.04 36.88 19.32
CA TYR A 15 12.23 36.01 19.42
C TYR A 15 13.10 36.07 18.15
N PRO A 16 13.66 37.23 17.81
CA PRO A 16 14.32 37.44 16.52
C PRO A 16 15.56 36.57 16.32
N GLU A 17 16.35 36.34 17.37
CA GLU A 17 17.55 35.49 17.29
C GLU A 17 17.19 34.01 17.03
N VAL A 18 16.16 33.51 17.72
CA VAL A 18 15.67 32.14 17.53
C VAL A 18 15.06 31.99 16.13
N SER A 19 14.27 32.98 15.70
CA SER A 19 13.69 33.01 14.36
C SER A 19 14.77 32.99 13.28
N ALA A 20 15.79 33.84 13.38
CA ALA A 20 16.91 33.87 12.44
C ALA A 20 17.65 32.53 12.38
N LYS A 21 17.88 31.89 13.54
CA LYS A 21 18.51 30.56 13.61
C LYS A 21 17.66 29.48 12.93
N LEU A 22 16.35 29.47 13.16
CA LEU A 22 15.43 28.49 12.56
C LEU A 22 15.28 28.70 11.05
N ILE A 23 15.25 29.96 10.58
CA ILE A 23 15.23 30.28 9.15
C ILE A 23 16.52 29.77 8.48
N ALA A 24 17.69 30.06 9.08
CA ALA A 24 18.97 29.58 8.55
C ALA A 24 19.03 28.04 8.50
N ALA A 25 18.56 27.37 9.57
CA ALA A 25 18.49 25.90 9.60
C ALA A 25 17.54 25.35 8.53
N LYS A 26 16.37 25.97 8.33
CA LYS A 26 15.43 25.60 7.27
C LYS A 26 16.05 25.73 5.89
N VAL A 27 16.70 26.85 5.58
CA VAL A 27 17.33 27.10 4.28
C VAL A 27 18.47 26.09 4.02
N SER A 28 19.28 25.81 5.04
CA SER A 28 20.33 24.81 4.96
C SER A 28 19.75 23.42 4.67
N TRP A 29 18.72 23.03 5.41
CA TRP A 29 18.03 21.76 5.21
C TRP A 29 17.36 21.66 3.84
N GLU A 30 16.69 22.72 3.35
CA GLU A 30 16.08 22.73 2.01
C GLU A 30 17.13 22.54 0.91
N SER A 31 18.32 23.13 1.08
CA SER A 31 19.42 22.98 0.13
C SER A 31 20.03 21.58 0.16
N GLU A 32 20.24 21.03 1.36
CA GLU A 32 20.70 19.66 1.58
C GLU A 32 19.73 18.64 0.96
N MET A 33 18.43 18.77 1.22
CA MET A 33 17.41 17.86 0.66
C MET A 33 17.27 18.00 -0.86
N ALA A 34 17.46 19.20 -1.41
CA ALA A 34 17.45 19.39 -2.86
C ALA A 34 18.64 18.69 -3.53
N GLU A 35 19.81 18.73 -2.91
CA GLU A 35 20.98 17.97 -3.37
C GLU A 35 20.78 16.46 -3.23
N GLU A 36 20.26 15.99 -2.09
CA GLU A 36 19.93 14.58 -1.90
C GLU A 36 18.92 14.09 -2.95
N GLN A 37 17.84 14.85 -3.17
CA GLN A 37 16.82 14.50 -4.16
C GLN A 37 17.37 14.48 -5.59
N ALA A 38 18.28 15.40 -5.93
CA ALA A 38 18.93 15.42 -7.25
C ALA A 38 19.86 14.21 -7.46
N ASN A 39 20.41 13.66 -6.38
CA ASN A 39 21.27 12.48 -6.39
C ASN A 39 20.49 11.16 -6.17
N ASP A 40 19.19 11.25 -5.91
CA ASP A 40 18.34 10.10 -5.63
C ASP A 40 17.96 9.41 -6.95
N PRO A 41 18.12 8.08 -7.06
CA PRO A 41 17.58 7.38 -8.21
C PRO A 41 16.06 7.61 -8.30
N GLU A 42 15.56 7.91 -9.51
CA GLU A 42 14.10 8.03 -9.77
C GLU A 42 13.31 6.79 -9.32
N PHE A 43 14.00 5.66 -9.13
CA PHE A 43 13.45 4.39 -8.72
C PHE A 43 13.83 4.06 -7.28
N ARG A 44 12.87 4.18 -6.35
CA ARG A 44 13.00 3.68 -4.97
C ARG A 44 12.09 2.47 -4.77
N PRO A 45 12.61 1.24 -4.93
CA PRO A 45 11.81 0.04 -4.76
C PRO A 45 11.39 -0.18 -3.30
N PHE A 46 10.23 -0.80 -3.09
CA PHE A 46 9.79 -1.28 -1.80
C PHE A 46 10.63 -2.48 -1.36
N THR A 47 11.24 -2.39 -0.18
CA THR A 47 12.05 -3.50 0.35
C THR A 47 11.17 -4.68 0.77
N LEU A 48 11.56 -5.89 0.35
CA LEU A 48 10.91 -7.15 0.70
C LEU A 48 11.90 -8.08 1.39
N GLY A 49 11.52 -8.60 2.56
CA GLY A 49 12.28 -9.67 3.22
C GLY A 49 13.54 -9.16 3.93
N ALA A 50 13.45 -8.01 4.60
CA ALA A 50 14.50 -7.56 5.52
C ALA A 50 14.73 -8.62 6.60
N ALA A 51 15.99 -8.90 6.94
CA ALA A 51 16.36 -10.03 7.80
C ALA A 51 15.82 -9.89 9.23
N GLU A 52 15.67 -8.66 9.71
CA GLU A 52 15.17 -8.31 11.04
C GLU A 52 13.64 -8.26 11.09
N ALA A 53 12.97 -8.23 9.94
CA ALA A 53 11.52 -8.14 9.84
C ALA A 53 10.87 -9.53 9.73
N LYS A 54 9.93 -9.82 10.62
CA LYS A 54 9.15 -11.07 10.57
C LYS A 54 8.29 -11.16 9.31
N TYR A 55 7.67 -10.04 8.93
CA TYR A 55 6.77 -9.93 7.79
C TYR A 55 7.07 -8.66 7.01
N THR A 56 6.85 -8.71 5.70
CA THR A 56 6.79 -7.52 4.84
C THR A 56 5.36 -7.32 4.36
N GLN A 57 4.84 -6.11 4.50
CA GLN A 57 3.52 -5.72 4.05
C GLN A 57 3.62 -4.94 2.73
N MET A 58 2.88 -5.37 1.71
CA MET A 58 2.69 -4.65 0.44
C MET A 58 1.24 -4.15 0.37
N PRO A 59 0.94 -3.01 0.99
CA PRO A 59 -0.42 -2.48 1.05
C PRO A 59 -0.83 -1.90 -0.31
N ALA A 60 -2.13 -1.95 -0.59
CA ALA A 60 -2.73 -1.35 -1.79
C ALA A 60 -2.47 0.16 -1.92
N ARG A 61 -2.30 0.88 -0.80
CA ARG A 61 -1.98 2.31 -0.80
C ARG A 61 -0.68 2.64 -1.55
N ASP A 62 0.25 1.70 -1.55
CA ASP A 62 1.60 1.83 -2.08
C ASP A 62 1.75 1.14 -3.46
N GLY A 63 0.71 0.44 -3.91
CA GLY A 63 0.68 -0.22 -5.21
C GLY A 63 0.19 0.72 -6.32
N THR A 64 0.56 0.37 -7.55
CA THR A 64 0.09 1.00 -8.78
C THR A 64 -0.89 0.08 -9.48
N SER A 65 -2.10 0.56 -9.77
CA SER A 65 -3.12 -0.18 -10.50
C SER A 65 -3.16 0.20 -11.98
N TYR A 66 -3.42 -0.77 -12.84
CA TYR A 66 -3.61 -0.58 -14.28
C TYR A 66 -4.95 -1.15 -14.73
N GLY A 67 -5.46 -0.63 -15.85
CA GLY A 67 -6.73 -1.07 -16.43
C GLY A 67 -7.92 -0.43 -15.75
N GLN A 68 -8.93 -1.23 -15.41
CA GLN A 68 -10.18 -0.78 -14.81
C GLN A 68 -10.14 -0.73 -13.28
N ILE A 69 -9.08 -1.23 -12.64
CA ILE A 69 -8.93 -1.21 -11.19
C ILE A 69 -8.96 0.22 -10.68
N GLN A 70 -9.74 0.45 -9.63
CA GLN A 70 -9.90 1.75 -9.00
C GLN A 70 -9.42 1.71 -7.57
N ARG A 71 -8.98 2.86 -7.08
CA ARG A 71 -8.72 3.07 -5.67
C ARG A 71 -10.01 3.52 -4.99
N SER A 72 -10.32 2.96 -3.82
CA SER A 72 -11.55 3.27 -3.07
C SER A 72 -11.66 4.73 -2.62
N ASN A 73 -10.54 5.46 -2.58
CA ASN A 73 -10.48 6.89 -2.35
C ASN A 73 -9.33 7.50 -3.17
N ARG A 74 -9.40 8.79 -3.52
CA ARG A 74 -8.29 9.52 -4.15
C ARG A 74 -7.07 9.67 -3.24
N PHE A 75 -7.29 9.74 -1.93
CA PHE A 75 -6.25 9.80 -0.93
C PHE A 75 -5.79 8.37 -0.61
N PRO A 76 -4.52 8.03 -0.82
CA PRO A 76 -4.07 6.64 -0.72
C PRO A 76 -4.12 6.08 0.69
N ASN A 77 -4.05 6.96 1.71
CA ASN A 77 -4.09 6.56 3.11
C ASN A 77 -5.37 5.78 3.43
N ASP A 78 -5.16 4.53 3.85
CA ASP A 78 -6.18 3.53 4.16
C ASP A 78 -7.13 3.16 3.01
N SER A 79 -6.73 3.47 1.78
CA SER A 79 -7.42 3.02 0.58
C SER A 79 -7.11 1.56 0.25
N PHE A 80 -7.97 0.98 -0.59
CA PHE A 80 -7.84 -0.36 -1.16
C PHE A 80 -8.21 -0.35 -2.63
N PHE A 81 -7.86 -1.41 -3.35
CA PHE A 81 -8.23 -1.57 -4.75
C PHE A 81 -9.58 -2.25 -4.89
N THR A 82 -10.38 -1.77 -5.84
CA THR A 82 -11.71 -2.26 -6.20
C THR A 82 -11.83 -2.33 -7.72
N ASN A 83 -12.99 -2.80 -8.22
CA ASN A 83 -13.30 -2.79 -9.64
C ASN A 83 -12.26 -3.55 -10.50
N TRP A 84 -11.77 -4.67 -9.96
CA TRP A 84 -10.90 -5.58 -10.69
C TRP A 84 -11.73 -6.56 -11.50
N VAL A 85 -11.98 -6.22 -12.76
CA VAL A 85 -13.04 -6.83 -13.58
C VAL A 85 -12.56 -7.41 -14.90
N THR A 86 -11.29 -7.20 -15.29
CA THR A 86 -10.73 -7.73 -16.54
C THR A 86 -9.46 -8.56 -16.31
N LEU A 87 -9.14 -9.45 -17.26
CA LEU A 87 -7.90 -10.22 -17.26
C LEU A 87 -6.66 -9.38 -17.64
N GLN A 88 -6.87 -8.20 -18.21
CA GLN A 88 -5.81 -7.26 -18.57
C GLN A 88 -5.43 -6.34 -17.40
N ASP A 89 -6.31 -6.23 -16.40
CA ASP A 89 -6.08 -5.46 -15.20
C ASP A 89 -4.91 -6.05 -14.39
N SER A 90 -4.15 -5.17 -13.73
CA SER A 90 -3.06 -5.60 -12.86
C SER A 90 -2.78 -4.59 -11.75
N ILE A 91 -2.18 -5.07 -10.67
CA ILE A 91 -1.64 -4.22 -9.60
C ILE A 91 -0.17 -4.58 -9.45
N THR A 92 0.70 -3.57 -9.35
CA THR A 92 2.14 -3.77 -9.24
C THR A 92 2.78 -2.96 -8.11
N TRP A 93 3.92 -3.46 -7.67
CA TRP A 93 4.87 -2.78 -6.81
C TRP A 93 6.26 -3.06 -7.39
N ASP A 94 7.07 -2.03 -7.45
CA ASP A 94 8.50 -2.17 -7.67
C ASP A 94 9.14 -2.52 -6.35
N VAL A 95 9.84 -3.66 -6.29
CA VAL A 95 10.36 -4.22 -5.04
C VAL A 95 11.84 -4.58 -5.14
N GLU A 96 12.54 -4.50 -4.02
CA GLU A 96 13.87 -5.06 -3.85
C GLU A 96 13.79 -6.16 -2.81
N VAL A 97 13.99 -7.40 -3.24
CA VAL A 97 14.07 -8.55 -2.33
C VAL A 97 15.43 -8.53 -1.67
N LEU A 98 15.49 -8.17 -0.39
CA LEU A 98 16.74 -8.06 0.37
C LEU A 98 17.32 -9.42 0.74
N THR A 99 16.45 -10.41 0.99
CA THR A 99 16.84 -11.78 1.36
C THR A 99 16.13 -12.81 0.49
N ALA A 100 16.89 -13.62 -0.25
CA ALA A 100 16.34 -14.77 -0.96
C ALA A 100 15.80 -15.83 0.00
N GLY A 101 14.82 -16.61 -0.44
CA GLY A 101 14.29 -17.72 0.34
C GLY A 101 12.81 -17.98 0.11
N LYS A 102 12.24 -18.87 0.92
CA LYS A 102 10.81 -19.17 0.90
C LYS A 102 10.04 -18.18 1.76
N TYR A 103 8.88 -17.78 1.27
CA TYR A 103 7.96 -16.88 1.93
C TYR A 103 6.55 -17.44 1.86
N ASP A 104 5.89 -17.57 3.01
CA ASP A 104 4.45 -17.72 3.10
C ASP A 104 3.77 -16.40 2.68
N VAL A 105 2.78 -16.49 1.80
CA VAL A 105 2.07 -15.33 1.25
C VAL A 105 0.61 -15.34 1.68
N GLU A 106 0.15 -14.21 2.23
CA GLU A 106 -1.24 -13.98 2.62
C GLU A 106 -1.79 -12.74 1.91
N LEU A 107 -3.07 -12.77 1.53
CA LEU A 107 -3.80 -11.62 1.00
C LEU A 107 -4.94 -11.22 1.93
N TYR A 108 -5.17 -9.93 2.07
CA TYR A 108 -6.34 -9.37 2.75
C TYR A 108 -7.31 -8.82 1.70
N TYR A 109 -8.51 -9.40 1.64
CA TYR A 109 -9.48 -9.16 0.59
C TYR A 109 -10.93 -9.11 1.09
N THR A 110 -11.82 -8.59 0.24
CA THR A 110 -13.27 -8.82 0.34
C THR A 110 -13.80 -9.28 -1.01
N CYS A 111 -14.78 -10.19 -1.02
CA CYS A 111 -15.41 -10.69 -2.24
C CYS A 111 -16.86 -11.11 -1.94
N PRO A 112 -17.87 -10.62 -2.68
CA PRO A 112 -19.26 -11.06 -2.50
C PRO A 112 -19.46 -12.48 -3.02
N GLU A 113 -20.46 -13.17 -2.50
CA GLU A 113 -20.72 -14.60 -2.79
C GLU A 113 -20.89 -14.92 -4.28
N LYS A 114 -21.48 -14.02 -5.06
CA LYS A 114 -21.66 -14.18 -6.51
C LYS A 114 -20.36 -14.16 -7.32
N ASP A 115 -19.26 -13.66 -6.75
CA ASP A 115 -17.99 -13.43 -7.44
C ASP A 115 -16.88 -14.42 -7.02
N ILE A 116 -17.22 -15.39 -6.16
CA ILE A 116 -16.27 -16.46 -5.78
C ILE A 116 -15.84 -17.28 -7.00
N GLY A 117 -14.66 -17.90 -6.89
CA GLY A 117 -14.12 -18.77 -7.92
C GLY A 117 -13.10 -18.11 -8.83
N ALA A 118 -12.97 -16.78 -8.80
CA ALA A 118 -11.93 -16.06 -9.53
C ALA A 118 -10.54 -16.58 -9.17
N THR A 119 -9.69 -16.74 -10.18
CA THR A 119 -8.30 -17.16 -10.02
C THR A 119 -7.36 -16.04 -10.45
N PHE A 120 -6.20 -15.96 -9.83
CA PHE A 120 -5.22 -14.92 -10.08
C PHE A 120 -3.81 -15.46 -9.88
N ARG A 121 -2.84 -14.77 -10.45
CA ARG A 121 -1.41 -15.03 -10.31
C ARG A 121 -0.76 -13.88 -9.57
N LEU A 122 -0.06 -14.20 -8.50
CA LEU A 122 0.96 -13.34 -7.90
C LEU A 122 2.31 -13.70 -8.51
N GLN A 123 3.08 -12.71 -8.95
CA GLN A 123 4.38 -12.92 -9.56
C GLN A 123 5.39 -11.92 -9.02
N VAL A 124 6.56 -12.40 -8.59
CA VAL A 124 7.72 -11.58 -8.18
C VAL A 124 8.89 -11.94 -9.08
N GLY A 125 9.20 -11.05 -10.03
CA GLY A 125 10.20 -11.33 -11.06
C GLY A 125 9.78 -12.53 -11.91
N LYS A 126 10.53 -13.65 -11.84
CA LYS A 126 10.20 -14.92 -12.52
C LYS A 126 9.40 -15.90 -11.67
N ASN A 127 9.27 -15.64 -10.37
CA ASN A 127 8.64 -16.55 -9.41
C ASN A 127 7.14 -16.30 -9.38
N ILE A 128 6.34 -17.37 -9.41
CA ILE A 128 4.88 -17.30 -9.53
C ILE A 128 4.20 -18.08 -8.41
N LEU A 129 3.04 -17.59 -7.99
CA LEU A 129 2.13 -18.26 -7.06
C LEU A 129 0.70 -17.97 -7.49
N ASP A 130 -0.06 -19.01 -7.84
CA ASP A 130 -1.44 -18.87 -8.27
C ASP A 130 -2.39 -19.05 -7.08
N GLY A 131 -3.43 -18.22 -7.03
CA GLY A 131 -4.44 -18.22 -5.97
C GLY A 131 -5.85 -18.30 -6.52
N LYS A 132 -6.79 -18.66 -5.65
CA LYS A 132 -8.22 -18.73 -5.97
C LYS A 132 -9.05 -18.17 -4.82
N VAL A 133 -9.97 -17.27 -5.13
CA VAL A 133 -10.95 -16.77 -4.18
C VAL A 133 -12.01 -17.84 -3.95
N THR A 134 -12.06 -18.41 -2.74
CA THR A 134 -12.93 -19.56 -2.43
C THR A 134 -13.97 -19.27 -1.35
N LEU A 135 -13.76 -18.26 -0.52
CA LEU A 135 -14.67 -17.90 0.57
C LEU A 135 -15.28 -16.52 0.32
N PRO A 136 -16.60 -16.35 0.47
CA PRO A 136 -17.21 -15.04 0.42
C PRO A 136 -16.90 -14.26 1.70
N HIS A 137 -16.69 -12.96 1.56
CA HIS A 137 -16.58 -12.00 2.64
C HIS A 137 -16.77 -10.58 2.10
N ASP A 138 -17.97 -10.01 2.23
CA ASP A 138 -18.27 -8.65 1.74
C ASP A 138 -19.00 -7.81 2.79
N PRO A 139 -18.29 -7.37 3.84
CA PRO A 139 -18.86 -6.49 4.84
C PRO A 139 -19.05 -5.07 4.29
N PRO A 140 -20.04 -4.32 4.80
CA PRO A 140 -20.23 -2.93 4.41
C PRO A 140 -19.04 -2.07 4.84
N LEU A 141 -18.92 -0.90 4.21
CA LEU A 141 -18.00 0.14 4.65
C LEU A 141 -18.32 0.59 6.09
N LYS A 142 -17.28 0.84 6.89
CA LYS A 142 -17.32 1.31 8.27
C LYS A 142 -16.57 2.64 8.42
N GLY A 143 -16.86 3.35 9.51
CA GLY A 143 -16.24 4.61 9.89
C GLY A 143 -17.16 5.82 9.73
N LYS A 144 -18.13 5.76 8.80
CA LYS A 144 -19.10 6.84 8.54
C LYS A 144 -19.99 7.12 9.76
N GLU A 145 -20.30 6.10 10.53
CA GLU A 145 -21.08 6.18 11.76
C GLU A 145 -20.42 7.06 12.85
N ASN A 146 -19.10 7.29 12.75
CA ASN A 146 -18.34 8.12 13.67
C ASN A 146 -18.14 9.57 13.18
N ASP A 147 -18.67 9.90 11.99
CA ASP A 147 -18.51 11.23 11.39
C ASP A 147 -19.37 12.27 12.07
N ARG A 148 -18.72 13.29 12.64
CA ARG A 148 -19.39 14.54 13.04
C ARG A 148 -19.66 15.44 11.85
N VAL A 149 -18.81 15.35 10.83
CA VAL A 149 -18.92 16.04 9.54
C VAL A 149 -18.54 15.06 8.44
N LYS A 150 -19.14 15.21 7.26
CA LYS A 150 -18.83 14.35 6.11
C LYS A 150 -17.34 14.44 5.78
N ARG A 151 -16.62 13.34 5.97
CA ARG A 151 -15.20 13.24 5.66
C ARG A 151 -14.94 13.09 4.16
N ILE A 152 -13.73 13.44 3.72
CA ILE A 152 -13.25 13.22 2.35
C ILE A 152 -12.22 12.08 2.28
N GLU A 153 -11.75 11.64 3.43
CA GLU A 153 -10.84 10.53 3.67
C GLU A 153 -11.53 9.17 3.48
N SER A 154 -10.75 8.09 3.52
CA SER A 154 -11.21 6.72 3.28
C SER A 154 -12.20 6.22 4.35
N TYR A 155 -13.17 5.42 3.91
CA TYR A 155 -13.86 4.44 4.75
C TYR A 155 -13.20 3.08 4.56
N VAL A 156 -13.37 2.18 5.52
CA VAL A 156 -12.72 0.87 5.50
C VAL A 156 -13.74 -0.25 5.45
N LYS A 157 -13.33 -1.40 4.92
CA LYS A 157 -14.03 -2.67 5.11
C LYS A 157 -13.30 -3.49 6.17
N ASP A 158 -14.00 -4.45 6.75
CA ASP A 158 -13.36 -5.51 7.52
C ASP A 158 -12.79 -6.51 6.50
N PHE A 159 -11.47 -6.58 6.34
CA PHE A 159 -10.84 -7.44 5.33
C PHE A 159 -10.54 -8.82 5.89
N LYS A 160 -10.75 -9.86 5.08
CA LYS A 160 -10.45 -11.25 5.44
C LYS A 160 -9.12 -11.69 4.85
N ASP A 161 -8.34 -12.42 5.63
CA ASP A 161 -7.10 -13.06 5.21
C ASP A 161 -7.36 -14.31 4.34
N MET A 162 -6.46 -14.56 3.40
CA MET A 162 -6.38 -15.77 2.58
C MET A 162 -4.92 -16.14 2.37
N SER A 163 -4.54 -17.32 2.86
CA SER A 163 -3.22 -17.91 2.59
C SER A 163 -3.16 -18.40 1.14
N LEU A 164 -2.12 -18.00 0.42
CA LEU A 164 -1.82 -18.47 -0.93
C LEU A 164 -0.81 -19.64 -0.93
N GLY A 165 -0.07 -19.82 0.16
CA GLY A 165 1.02 -20.78 0.28
C GLY A 165 2.39 -20.14 0.10
N GLU A 166 3.39 -20.95 -0.25
CA GLU A 166 4.79 -20.53 -0.31
C GLU A 166 5.23 -20.10 -1.71
N ILE A 167 6.02 -19.02 -1.78
CA ILE A 167 6.78 -18.60 -2.96
C ILE A 167 8.27 -18.56 -2.63
N ASN A 168 9.12 -19.06 -3.53
CA ASN A 168 10.57 -18.92 -3.40
C ASN A 168 11.02 -17.64 -4.14
N LEU A 169 11.62 -16.71 -3.42
CA LEU A 169 12.07 -15.42 -3.97
C LEU A 169 13.58 -15.40 -4.16
N ASP A 170 14.01 -14.85 -5.28
CA ASP A 170 15.41 -14.52 -5.54
C ASP A 170 15.73 -13.13 -4.97
N LYS A 171 16.96 -12.94 -4.47
CA LYS A 171 17.44 -11.63 -4.02
C LYS A 171 17.61 -10.68 -5.20
N GLY A 172 17.25 -9.42 -5.01
CA GLY A 172 17.46 -8.33 -5.98
C GLY A 172 16.18 -7.59 -6.35
N GLU A 173 16.32 -6.62 -7.25
CA GLU A 173 15.21 -5.85 -7.80
C GLU A 173 14.28 -6.73 -8.65
N ALA A 174 12.98 -6.52 -8.48
CA ALA A 174 11.95 -7.21 -9.22
C ALA A 174 10.65 -6.38 -9.24
N THR A 175 9.75 -6.71 -10.15
CA THR A 175 8.36 -6.27 -10.07
C THR A 175 7.54 -7.34 -9.37
N LEU A 176 6.88 -6.97 -8.28
CA LEU A 176 5.75 -7.72 -7.72
C LEU A 176 4.50 -7.32 -8.52
N SER A 177 3.79 -8.28 -9.07
CA SER A 177 2.53 -8.05 -9.77
C SER A 177 1.48 -9.07 -9.37
N ILE A 178 0.22 -8.67 -9.44
CA ILE A 178 -0.92 -9.57 -9.30
C ILE A 178 -1.90 -9.35 -10.47
N LYS A 179 -2.30 -10.44 -11.13
CA LYS A 179 -3.14 -10.44 -12.35
C LYS A 179 -4.20 -11.53 -12.31
N ALA A 180 -5.36 -11.28 -12.89
CA ALA A 180 -6.41 -12.29 -12.97
C ALA A 180 -6.04 -13.34 -14.03
N LEU A 181 -6.40 -14.59 -13.76
CA LEU A 181 -6.31 -15.71 -14.69
C LEU A 181 -7.69 -16.11 -15.22
N ASP A 182 -8.71 -16.06 -14.36
CA ASP A 182 -10.10 -16.31 -14.70
C ASP A 182 -11.05 -15.53 -13.78
N ILE A 183 -12.15 -15.03 -14.33
CA ILE A 183 -13.17 -14.25 -13.62
C ILE A 183 -14.55 -14.83 -13.97
N PRO A 184 -15.00 -15.88 -13.26
CA PRO A 184 -16.29 -16.52 -13.55
C PRO A 184 -17.50 -15.67 -13.13
N GLY A 185 -17.29 -14.75 -12.18
CA GLY A 185 -18.28 -13.78 -11.73
C GLY A 185 -18.12 -12.42 -12.44
N SER A 186 -18.32 -11.35 -11.69
CA SER A 186 -18.21 -9.97 -12.19
C SER A 186 -16.91 -9.26 -11.80
N GLN A 187 -16.17 -9.76 -10.81
CA GLN A 187 -14.90 -9.21 -10.37
C GLN A 187 -14.03 -10.27 -9.68
N VAL A 188 -12.74 -9.97 -9.46
CA VAL A 188 -11.84 -10.85 -8.70
C VAL A 188 -12.08 -10.71 -7.19
N MET A 189 -11.81 -9.51 -6.65
CA MET A 189 -11.94 -9.15 -5.24
C MET A 189 -11.63 -7.65 -5.06
N ASP A 190 -11.99 -7.09 -3.90
CA ASP A 190 -11.31 -5.89 -3.40
C ASP A 190 -10.03 -6.32 -2.68
N LEU A 191 -8.90 -5.67 -2.97
CA LEU A 191 -7.58 -6.02 -2.42
C LEU A 191 -7.03 -4.90 -1.53
N ARG A 192 -6.68 -5.22 -0.28
CA ARG A 192 -6.12 -4.26 0.70
C ARG A 192 -4.63 -4.39 0.93
N LEU A 193 -4.12 -5.62 1.01
CA LEU A 193 -2.77 -5.89 1.50
C LEU A 193 -2.31 -7.29 1.07
N ILE A 194 -1.02 -7.39 0.72
CA ILE A 194 -0.28 -8.64 0.58
C ILE A 194 0.75 -8.70 1.70
N VAL A 195 0.88 -9.85 2.36
CA VAL A 195 1.87 -10.06 3.42
C VAL A 195 2.79 -11.20 3.00
N PHE A 196 4.09 -10.97 3.09
CA PHE A 196 5.13 -11.98 2.92
C PHE A 196 5.75 -12.25 4.28
N THR A 197 5.67 -13.48 4.75
CA THR A 197 6.32 -13.95 5.98
C THR A 197 7.41 -14.93 5.60
N LYS A 198 8.65 -14.69 6.04
CA LYS A 198 9.75 -15.60 5.71
C LYS A 198 9.51 -16.96 6.37
N SER A 199 9.52 -18.04 5.58
CA SER A 199 9.42 -19.40 6.10
C SER A 199 10.69 -19.73 6.90
N ASN A 200 10.55 -20.50 7.98
CA ASN A 200 11.69 -20.97 8.80
C ASN A 200 12.56 -21.98 8.04
#